data_AF-A0A965MXZ8-F1
#
_entry.id   AF-A0A965MXZ8-F1
#
_cell.length_a   1.000
_cell.length_b   1.000
_cell.length_c   1.000
_cell.angle_alpha   90.00
_cell.angle_beta   90.00
_cell.angle_gamma   90.00
#
_symmetry.space_group_name_H-M   'P 1'
#
loop_
_entity.id
_entity.type
_entity.pdbx_description
1 polymer ?
#
loop_
_entity_poly.entity_id
_entity_poly.type
_entity_poly.pdbx_seq_one_letter_code
_entity_poly.pdbx_strand_id
1 'polypeptide(L)' 'MPNSINIDFFAKDFINQCESKFDKKKPLLVYCAAGGRSSKAIKNLSKAGFRKVYDLEGGFDDWRLINLE' A
#
# COMPACT_ATOMS: atom_id res chain seq x y z
N MET A 1 3.73 -10.34 1.46
CA MET A 1 3.04 -11.00 0.32
C MET A 1 4.05 -11.27 -0.78
N PRO A 2 3.92 -12.37 -1.54
CA PRO A 2 4.75 -12.60 -2.72
C PRO A 2 4.65 -11.42 -3.70
N ASN A 3 5.77 -11.02 -4.30
CA ASN A 3 5.85 -9.94 -5.30
C ASN A 3 5.41 -8.54 -4.82
N SER A 4 5.27 -8.31 -3.51
CA SER A 4 5.03 -6.96 -2.97
C SER A 4 6.31 -6.13 -2.98
N ILE A 5 6.17 -4.81 -3.22
CA ILE A 5 7.26 -3.85 -3.06
C ILE A 5 7.15 -3.19 -1.69
N ASN A 6 8.23 -3.20 -0.92
CA ASN A 6 8.30 -2.50 0.36
C ASN A 6 8.68 -1.02 0.15
N ILE A 7 7.89 -0.11 0.70
CA ILE A 7 8.15 1.34 0.74
C ILE A 7 7.81 1.82 2.15
N ASP A 8 8.73 2.56 2.77
CA ASP A 8 8.51 3.12 4.10
C ASP A 8 7.52 4.29 4.05
N PHE A 9 6.39 4.12 4.73
CA PHE A 9 5.35 5.15 4.86
C PHE A 9 5.83 6.41 5.59
N PHE A 10 6.80 6.30 6.49
CA PHE A 10 7.32 7.44 7.26
C PHE A 10 8.45 8.19 6.55
N ALA A 11 8.94 7.66 5.42
CA ALA A 11 9.94 8.34 4.62
C ALA A 11 9.38 9.67 4.11
N LYS A 12 10.19 10.74 4.19
CA LYS A 12 9.81 12.09 3.76
C LYS A 12 9.43 12.14 2.27
N ASP A 13 9.99 11.23 1.47
CA ASP A 13 9.82 11.10 0.04
C ASP A 13 8.92 9.92 -0.37
N PHE A 14 8.09 9.39 0.55
CA PHE A 14 7.18 8.26 0.32
C PHE A 14 6.41 8.37 -1.02
N ILE A 15 5.83 9.54 -1.31
CA ILE A 15 5.05 9.74 -2.55
C ILE A 15 5.94 9.70 -3.78
N ASN A 16 7.11 10.34 -3.75
CA ASN A 16 8.05 10.32 -4.86
C ASN A 16 8.53 8.89 -5.15
N GLN A 17 8.78 8.09 -4.10
CA GLN A 17 9.14 6.68 -4.25
C GLN A 17 8.01 5.90 -4.93
N CYS A 18 6.75 6.12 -4.52
CA CYS A 18 5.60 5.49 -5.15
C CYS A 18 5.46 5.88 -6.63
N GLU A 19 5.59 7.16 -6.96
CA GLU A 19 5.49 7.66 -8.34
C GLU A 19 6.59 7.12 -9.26
N SER A 20 7.79 6.91 -8.74
CA SER A 20 8.90 6.33 -9.52
C SER A 20 8.73 4.84 -9.82
N LYS A 21 7.90 4.13 -9.04
CA LYS A 21 7.77 2.67 -9.10
C LYS A 21 6.44 2.20 -9.70
N PHE A 22 5.41 3.04 -9.68
CA PHE A 22 4.05 2.63 -10.01
C PHE A 22 3.38 3.56 -11.02
N ASP A 23 2.61 2.96 -11.93
CA ASP A 23 1.74 3.68 -12.86
C ASP A 23 0.44 4.10 -12.15
N LYS A 24 0.19 5.42 -12.09
CA LYS A 24 -1.01 6.02 -11.47
C LYS A 24 -2.35 5.53 -12.05
N LYS A 25 -2.34 4.94 -13.26
CA LYS A 25 -3.53 4.41 -13.93
C LYS A 25 -3.81 2.95 -13.57
N LYS A 26 -2.82 2.22 -13.07
CA LYS A 26 -2.97 0.81 -12.69
C LYS A 26 -3.51 0.70 -11.26
N PRO A 27 -4.27 -0.37 -10.96
CA PRO A 27 -4.71 -0.63 -9.60
C PRO A 27 -3.51 -0.93 -8.69
N LEU A 28 -3.52 -0.33 -7.49
CA LEU A 28 -2.58 -0.62 -6.41
C LEU A 28 -3.34 -1.21 -5.21
N LEU A 29 -2.89 -2.37 -4.76
CA LEU A 29 -3.27 -2.92 -3.46
C LEU A 29 -2.20 -2.51 -2.45
N VAL A 30 -2.62 -1.85 -1.37
CA VAL A 30 -1.73 -1.33 -0.34
C VAL A 30 -2.05 -2.01 0.98
N TYR A 31 -1.02 -2.44 1.69
CA TYR A 31 -1.16 -3.05 3.00
C TYR A 31 -0.04 -2.59 3.93
N CYS A 32 -0.26 -2.69 5.24
CA CYS A 32 0.79 -2.64 6.24
C CYS A 32 0.61 -3.83 7.21
N ALA A 33 1.15 -3.78 8.43
CA ALA A 33 0.93 -4.86 9.39
C ALA A 33 -0.58 -5.11 9.65
N ALA A 34 -1.29 -4.08 10.11
CA ALA A 34 -2.68 -4.19 10.60
C ALA A 34 -3.65 -3.13 10.04
N GLY A 35 -3.38 -2.54 8.87
CA GLY A 35 -4.28 -1.56 8.20
C GLY A 35 -4.12 -0.07 8.59
N GLY A 36 -3.53 0.24 9.75
CA GLY A 36 -3.46 1.64 10.22
C GLY A 36 -2.59 2.59 9.37
N ARG A 37 -1.52 2.09 8.75
CA ARG A 37 -0.65 2.88 7.85
C ARG A 37 -1.17 2.87 6.41
N SER A 38 -1.67 1.75 5.92
CA SER A 38 -2.16 1.62 4.55
C SER A 38 -3.41 2.48 4.32
N SER A 39 -4.34 2.53 5.28
CA SER A 39 -5.49 3.45 5.24
C SER A 39 -5.10 4.94 5.10
N LYS A 40 -3.97 5.35 5.71
CA LYS A 40 -3.41 6.70 5.54
C LYS A 40 -2.68 6.85 4.20
N ALA A 41 -1.90 5.84 3.80
CA ALA A 41 -1.18 5.82 2.53
C ALA A 41 -2.12 5.97 1.34
N ILE A 42 -3.27 5.31 1.35
CA ILE A 42 -4.30 5.41 0.29
C ILE A 42 -4.76 6.85 0.11
N LYS A 43 -5.02 7.58 1.21
CA LYS A 43 -5.41 9.00 1.13
C LYS A 43 -4.32 9.86 0.48
N ASN A 44 -3.05 9.60 0.79
CA ASN A 44 -1.93 10.34 0.21
C ASN A 44 -1.74 9.98 -1.27
N LEU A 45 -1.84 8.70 -1.63
CA LEU A 45 -1.73 8.21 -3.01
C LEU A 45 -2.86 8.74 -3.89
N SER A 46 -4.11 8.72 -3.39
CA SER A 46 -5.25 9.31 -4.12
C SER A 46 -5.04 10.81 -4.36
N LYS A 47 -4.54 11.56 -3.36
CA LYS A 47 -4.19 12.98 -3.53
C LYS A 47 -3.06 13.20 -4.54
N ALA A 48 -2.11 12.28 -4.63
CA ALA A 48 -1.04 12.29 -5.63
C ALA A 48 -1.49 11.84 -7.04
N GLY A 49 -2.78 11.50 -7.21
CA GLY A 49 -3.38 11.20 -8.51
C GLY A 49 -3.37 9.71 -8.89
N PHE A 50 -3.05 8.81 -7.96
CA PHE A 50 -3.30 7.38 -8.16
C PHE A 50 -4.81 7.12 -8.19
N ARG A 51 -5.30 6.57 -9.30
CA ARG A 51 -6.75 6.52 -9.57
C ARG A 51 -7.48 5.35 -8.90
N LYS A 52 -6.75 4.25 -8.68
CA LYS A 52 -7.29 2.98 -8.20
C LYS A 52 -6.38 2.47 -7.10
N VAL A 53 -6.68 2.82 -5.85
CA VAL A 53 -5.89 2.41 -4.69
C VAL A 53 -6.82 1.73 -3.69
N TYR A 54 -6.47 0.53 -3.28
CA TYR A 54 -7.28 -0.33 -2.41
C TYR A 54 -6.50 -0.67 -1.14
N ASP A 55 -7.19 -0.66 -0.01
CA ASP A 55 -6.65 -1.16 1.26
C ASP A 55 -6.86 -2.66 1.33
N LEU A 56 -5.83 -3.37 1.78
CA LEU A 56 -6.03 -4.71 2.31
C LEU A 56 -6.47 -4.58 3.76
N GLU A 57 -7.77 -4.74 3.99
CA GLU A 57 -8.33 -4.79 5.34
C GLU A 57 -7.64 -5.87 6.17
N GLY A 58 -7.37 -5.56 7.45
CA GLY A 58 -6.61 -6.46 8.34
C GLY A 58 -5.09 -6.49 8.10
N GLY A 59 -4.63 -6.01 6.93
CA GLY A 59 -3.22 -5.94 6.59
C GLY A 59 -2.56 -7.31 6.41
N PHE A 60 -1.24 -7.34 6.60
CA PHE A 60 -0.44 -8.54 6.49
C PHE A 60 -0.75 -9.56 7.59
N ASP A 61 -1.14 -9.08 8.77
CA ASP A 61 -1.44 -9.93 9.94
C ASP A 61 -2.62 -10.84 9.61
N ASP A 62 -3.74 -10.28 9.13
CA ASP A 62 -4.90 -11.07 8.71
C ASP A 62 -4.60 -11.93 7.48
N TRP A 63 -3.86 -11.38 6.49
CA TRP A 63 -3.46 -12.17 5.33
C TRP A 63 -2.64 -13.42 5.70
N ARG A 64 -1.78 -13.30 6.71
CA ARG A 64 -0.99 -14.43 7.24
C ARG A 64 -1.87 -15.42 8.00
N LEU A 65 -2.91 -14.96 8.70
CA LEU A 65 -3.81 -15.85 9.45
C LEU A 65 -4.69 -16.70 8.53
N ILE A 66 -5.10 -16.16 7.38
CA ILE A 66 -5.98 -16.84 6.42
C ILE A 66 -5.17 -17.81 5.53
N ASN A 67 -3.87 -17.58 5.38
CA ASN A 67 -2.94 -18.53 4.78
C ASN A 67 -2.32 -19.40 5.89
N LEU A 68 -3.01 -20.49 6.23
CA LEU A 68 -2.38 -21.68 6.79
C LEU A 68 -1.09 -21.94 5.97
N GLU A 69 0.08 -21.69 6.55
CA GLU A 69 1.32 -22.33 6.09
C GLU A 69 1.21 -23.84 6.31
#